data_AF-A0A4S4K7K3-F1
#
_entry.id   AF-A0A4S4K7K3-F1
#
_cell.length_a   1.000
_cell.length_b   1.000
_cell.length_c   1.000
_cell.angle_alpha   90.00
_cell.angle_beta   90.00
_cell.angle_gamma   90.00
#
_symmetry.space_group_name_H-M   'P 1'
#
loop_
_entity.id
_entity.type
_entity.pdbx_description
1 polymer ?
#
loop_
_entity_poly.entity_id
_entity_poly.type
_entity_poly.pdbx_seq_one_letter_code
_entity_poly.pdbx_strand_id
1 'polypeptide(L)'
;MDNHWQYIYYRIYNEDGALPVKNPVGSDSILGRIIAHSVTPPHNVRNIRHRIAVEEQLPYRYKPDVYLDRDRDGSPAQDVCRVSLSGDSYPGASPESAIGLIISGARR
;
A
#
# COMPACT_ATOMS: atom_id res chain seq x y z
N MET A 1 -27.90 -3.78 -2.60
CA MET A 1 -26.98 -4.25 -3.66
C MET A 1 -25.82 -3.30 -3.63
N ASP A 2 -24.98 -3.45 -2.61
CA ASP A 2 -24.04 -2.44 -2.19
C ASP A 2 -22.71 -2.87 -2.76
N ASN A 3 -22.41 -2.36 -3.95
CA ASN A 3 -21.15 -2.62 -4.63
C ASN A 3 -20.05 -1.79 -3.94
N HIS A 4 -19.83 -2.05 -2.64
CA HIS A 4 -18.73 -1.48 -1.88
C HIS A 4 -17.44 -2.00 -2.49
N TRP A 5 -16.82 -1.20 -3.35
CA TRP A 5 -15.47 -1.49 -3.81
C TRP A 5 -14.57 -1.54 -2.58
N GLN A 6 -14.03 -2.72 -2.28
CA GLN A 6 -13.01 -2.88 -1.26
C GLN A 6 -11.75 -2.18 -1.75
N TYR A 7 -11.23 -1.27 -0.93
CA TYR A 7 -10.05 -0.47 -1.24
C TYR A 7 -8.91 -0.87 -0.32
N ILE A 8 -7.69 -0.74 -0.83
CA ILE A 8 -6.48 -0.83 -0.03
C ILE A 8 -5.91 0.58 0.06
N TYR A 9 -5.96 1.16 1.24
CA TYR A 9 -5.33 2.42 1.55
C TYR A 9 -3.83 2.20 1.81
N TYR A 10 -3.01 3.12 1.30
CA TYR A 10 -1.57 3.06 1.46
C TYR A 10 -0.96 4.46 1.61
N ARG A 11 0.24 4.50 2.18
CA ARG A 11 1.11 5.68 2.26
C ARG A 11 2.52 5.30 1.84
N ILE A 12 3.23 6.25 1.24
CA ILE A 12 4.60 6.04 0.75
C ILE A 12 5.54 6.94 1.55
N TYR A 13 6.71 6.40 1.88
CA TYR A 13 7.74 7.06 2.66
C TYR A 13 9.10 6.88 2.00
N ASN A 14 9.99 7.84 2.22
CA ASN A 14 11.43 7.72 1.98
C ASN A 14 12.19 8.19 3.23
N GLU A 15 13.50 8.38 3.09
CA GLU A 15 14.38 8.88 4.16
C GLU A 15 13.99 10.28 4.67
N ASP A 16 13.31 11.08 3.84
CA ASP A 16 12.86 12.45 4.20
C ASP A 16 11.45 12.47 4.82
N GLY A 17 10.75 11.32 4.86
CA GLY A 17 9.41 11.19 5.42
C GLY A 17 8.35 10.81 4.39
N ALA A 18 7.11 11.26 4.62
CA ALA A 18 5.97 10.89 3.78
C ALA A 18 6.02 11.59 2.41
N LEU A 19 5.72 10.85 1.35
CA LEU A 19 5.66 11.34 -0.02
C LEU A 19 4.20 11.56 -0.45
N PRO A 20 3.92 12.61 -1.24
CA PRO A 20 2.61 12.76 -1.85
C PRO A 20 2.36 11.64 -2.86
N VAL A 21 1.15 11.10 -2.84
CA VAL A 21 0.70 10.08 -3.80
C VAL A 21 0.16 10.73 -5.07
N LYS A 22 0.14 9.99 -6.18
CA LYS A 22 -0.37 10.51 -7.46
C LYS A 22 -1.87 10.77 -7.46
N ASN A 23 -2.62 9.88 -6.81
CA ASN A 23 -4.08 9.93 -6.75
C ASN A 23 -4.52 10.00 -5.28
N PRO A 24 -4.45 11.18 -4.64
CA PRO A 24 -4.76 11.34 -3.23
C PRO A 24 -6.25 11.16 -2.94
N VAL A 25 -6.54 10.71 -1.72
CA VAL A 25 -7.89 10.54 -1.22
C VAL A 25 -8.32 11.82 -0.48
N GLY A 26 -9.20 12.60 -1.10
CA GLY A 26 -9.73 13.82 -0.50
C GLY A 26 -8.64 14.89 -0.35
N SER A 27 -8.49 15.43 0.87
CA SER A 27 -7.50 16.47 1.19
C SER A 27 -6.17 15.91 1.72
N ASP A 28 -6.07 14.60 1.95
CA ASP A 28 -4.85 13.96 2.43
C ASP A 28 -3.94 13.62 1.24
N SER A 29 -2.95 14.48 0.98
CA SER A 29 -2.06 14.37 -0.17
C SER A 29 -1.10 13.17 -0.10
N ILE A 30 -0.94 12.55 1.07
CA ILE A 30 -0.03 11.41 1.29
C ILE A 30 -0.76 10.07 1.36
N LEU A 31 -2.09 10.07 1.27
CA LEU A 31 -2.93 8.88 1.35
C LEU A 31 -3.46 8.48 -0.02
N GLY A 32 -3.00 7.35 -0.51
CA GLY A 32 -3.47 6.73 -1.76
C GLY A 32 -4.44 5.58 -1.49
N ARG A 33 -5.15 5.17 -2.54
CA ARG A 33 -5.94 3.94 -2.53
C ARG A 33 -5.90 3.21 -3.86
N ILE A 34 -5.92 1.89 -3.82
CA ILE A 34 -6.17 1.02 -4.98
C ILE A 34 -7.40 0.17 -4.74
N ILE A 35 -8.05 -0.28 -5.82
CA ILE A 35 -9.15 -1.25 -5.71
C ILE A 35 -8.55 -2.62 -5.36
N ALA A 36 -9.01 -3.27 -4.29
CA ALA A 36 -8.51 -4.58 -3.85
C ALA A 36 -8.61 -5.65 -4.95
N HIS A 37 -9.71 -5.64 -5.71
CA HIS A 37 -9.93 -6.54 -6.86
C HIS A 37 -8.97 -6.31 -8.04
N SER A 38 -8.23 -5.19 -8.07
CA SER A 38 -7.19 -4.95 -9.08
C SER A 38 -5.88 -5.66 -8.77
N VAL A 39 -5.72 -6.19 -7.54
CA VAL A 39 -4.58 -7.00 -7.15
C VAL A 39 -4.78 -8.41 -7.70
N THR A 40 -3.82 -8.89 -8.46
CA THR A 40 -3.90 -10.23 -9.04
C THR A 40 -3.76 -11.31 -7.95
N PRO A 41 -4.62 -12.34 -7.94
CA PRO A 41 -4.40 -13.52 -7.11
C PRO A 41 -3.06 -14.19 -7.47
N PRO A 42 -2.30 -14.71 -6.47
CA PRO A 42 -2.60 -14.70 -5.05
C PRO A 42 -2.43 -13.31 -4.41
N HIS A 43 -3.32 -12.95 -3.49
CA HIS A 43 -3.22 -11.71 -2.73
C HIS A 43 -2.09 -11.82 -1.71
N ASN A 44 -0.87 -11.47 -2.13
CA ASN A 44 0.32 -11.42 -1.28
C ASN A 44 0.97 -10.04 -1.32
N VAL A 45 1.89 -9.80 -0.39
CA VAL A 45 2.61 -8.53 -0.27
C VAL A 45 3.28 -8.12 -1.58
N ARG A 46 3.86 -9.07 -2.32
CA ARG A 46 4.49 -8.79 -3.62
C ARG A 46 3.50 -8.22 -4.63
N ASN A 47 2.33 -8.82 -4.78
CA ASN A 47 1.32 -8.40 -5.74
C ASN A 47 0.66 -7.07 -5.34
N ILE A 48 0.44 -6.87 -4.04
CA ILE A 48 -0.02 -5.57 -3.50
C ILE A 48 1.00 -4.48 -3.79
N ARG A 49 2.28 -4.71 -3.44
CA ARG A 49 3.37 -3.76 -3.75
C ARG A 49 3.42 -3.44 -5.23
N HIS A 50 3.34 -4.46 -6.08
CA HIS A 50 3.40 -4.27 -7.52
C HIS A 50 2.24 -3.42 -8.03
N ARG A 51 1.01 -3.68 -7.57
CA ARG A 51 -0.16 -2.90 -7.95
C ARG A 51 -0.06 -1.44 -7.52
N ILE A 52 0.43 -1.17 -6.31
CA ILE A 52 0.68 0.19 -5.81
C ILE A 52 1.80 0.86 -6.61
N ALA A 53 2.90 0.16 -6.88
CA ALA A 53 4.00 0.69 -7.68
C ALA A 53 3.58 1.07 -9.10
N VAL A 54 2.67 0.32 -9.71
CA VAL A 54 2.08 0.65 -11.02
C VAL A 54 1.21 1.91 -10.92
N GLU A 55 0.35 2.01 -9.89
CA GLU A 55 -0.51 3.17 -9.66
C GLU A 55 0.31 4.47 -9.52
N GLU A 56 1.42 4.38 -8.79
CA GLU A 56 2.32 5.50 -8.50
C GLU A 56 3.38 5.70 -9.60
N GLN A 57 3.43 4.81 -10.59
CA GLN A 57 4.45 4.75 -11.65
C GLN A 57 5.87 4.80 -11.06
N LEU A 58 6.09 4.05 -9.99
CA LEU A 58 7.41 3.92 -9.36
C LEU A 58 8.36 3.20 -10.33
N PRO A 59 9.58 3.72 -10.52
CA PRO A 59 10.61 3.02 -11.28
C PRO A 59 10.86 1.60 -10.80
N TYR A 60 11.02 0.65 -11.73
CA TYR A 60 11.22 -0.79 -11.42
C TYR A 60 12.40 -1.08 -10.49
N ARG A 61 13.42 -0.20 -10.48
CA ARG A 61 14.57 -0.31 -9.57
C ARG A 61 14.19 -0.21 -8.09
N TYR A 62 13.06 0.43 -7.78
CA TYR A 62 12.61 0.56 -6.40
C TYR A 62 11.84 -0.68 -6.01
N LYS A 63 12.31 -1.34 -4.95
CA LYS A 63 11.61 -2.42 -4.27
C LYS A 63 11.25 -1.94 -2.86
N PRO A 64 10.17 -1.15 -2.71
CA PRO A 64 9.80 -0.62 -1.41
C PRO A 64 9.48 -1.74 -0.42
N ASP A 65 9.94 -1.57 0.80
CA ASP A 65 9.59 -2.41 1.92
C ASP A 65 8.13 -2.13 2.32
N VAL A 66 7.36 -3.19 2.58
CA VAL A 66 5.92 -3.10 2.81
C VAL A 66 5.61 -3.41 4.27
N TYR A 67 4.86 -2.54 4.92
CA TYR A 67 4.43 -2.67 6.30
C TYR A 67 2.91 -2.72 6.32
N LEU A 68 2.35 -3.88 6.66
CA LEU A 68 0.91 -4.11 6.65
C LEU A 68 0.18 -3.45 7.82
N ASP A 69 0.91 -3.09 8.86
CA ASP A 69 0.41 -2.42 10.06
C ASP A 69 1.48 -1.42 10.50
N ARG A 70 1.11 -0.14 10.58
CA ARG A 70 2.02 0.95 10.96
C ARG A 70 2.21 1.02 12.48
N ASP A 71 1.25 0.51 13.24
CA ASP A 71 1.24 0.62 14.71
C ASP A 71 2.00 -0.54 15.38
N ARG A 72 2.38 -1.57 14.62
CA ARG A 72 3.39 -2.54 15.07
C ARG A 72 4.77 -2.01 14.71
N ASP A 73 5.68 -1.97 15.70
CA ASP A 73 7.15 -1.90 15.57
C ASP A 73 7.72 -3.12 14.80
N GLY A 74 7.17 -3.37 13.62
CA GLY A 74 7.32 -4.60 12.86
C GLY A 74 8.48 -4.52 11.87
N SER A 75 8.99 -5.69 11.51
CA SER A 75 9.82 -5.86 10.32
C SER A 75 8.95 -5.77 9.06
N PRO A 76 9.53 -5.43 7.90
CA PRO A 76 8.79 -5.43 6.64
C PRO A 76 8.21 -6.81 6.34
N ALA A 77 7.00 -6.82 5.80
CA ALA A 77 6.29 -8.04 5.45
C ALA A 77 6.98 -8.74 4.27
N GLN A 78 7.09 -10.06 4.37
CA GLN A 78 7.73 -10.86 3.34
C GLN A 78 6.86 -10.93 2.08
N ASP A 79 7.49 -11.00 0.90
CA ASP A 79 6.82 -11.04 -0.41
C ASP A 79 5.74 -12.13 -0.53
N VAL A 80 5.96 -13.28 0.12
CA VAL A 80 5.08 -14.45 0.10
C VAL A 80 3.94 -14.38 1.12
N CYS A 81 3.98 -13.42 2.05
CA CYS A 81 2.96 -13.25 3.07
C CYS A 81 1.62 -12.97 2.39
N ARG A 82 0.63 -13.83 2.65
CA ARG A 82 -0.72 -13.69 2.12
C ARG A 82 -1.49 -12.66 2.93
N VAL A 83 -2.22 -11.81 2.23
CA VAL A 83 -3.09 -10.80 2.80
C VAL A 83 -4.51 -11.14 2.40
N SER A 84 -5.38 -11.34 3.38
CA SER A 84 -6.81 -11.47 3.13
C SER A 84 -7.34 -10.09 2.76
N LEU A 85 -7.76 -9.92 1.51
CA LEU A 85 -8.37 -8.67 1.00
C LEU A 85 -9.88 -8.82 0.91
N SER A 86 -10.48 -9.42 1.94
CA SER A 86 -11.89 -9.78 1.99
C SER A 86 -12.41 -9.69 3.41
N GLY A 87 -13.61 -9.12 3.58
CA GLY A 87 -14.25 -8.91 4.88
C GLY A 87 -14.07 -7.46 5.38
N ASP A 88 -14.48 -7.22 6.61
CA ASP A 88 -14.55 -5.86 7.18
C ASP A 88 -13.22 -5.41 7.84
N SER A 89 -12.27 -6.33 8.03
CA SER A 89 -11.00 -6.05 8.68
C SER A 89 -9.84 -6.71 7.93
N TYR A 90 -9.03 -5.88 7.27
CA TYR A 90 -7.79 -6.28 6.61
C TYR A 90 -6.79 -5.10 6.60
N PRO A 91 -5.49 -5.37 6.39
CA PRO A 91 -4.47 -4.34 6.21
C PRO A 91 -4.85 -3.33 5.13
N GLY A 92 -4.92 -2.05 5.48
CA GLY A 92 -5.33 -1.00 4.56
C GLY A 92 -6.83 -0.98 4.24
N ALA A 93 -7.70 -1.59 5.05
CA ALA A 93 -9.15 -1.46 4.87
C ALA A 93 -9.65 -0.03 5.11
N SER A 94 -8.87 0.79 5.81
CA SER A 94 -9.20 2.16 6.17
C SER A 94 -7.96 3.08 6.16
N PRO A 95 -8.15 4.42 6.12
CA PRO A 95 -7.05 5.39 6.18
C PRO A 95 -6.12 5.27 7.39
N GLU A 96 -6.66 4.88 8.55
CA GLU A 96 -5.91 4.67 9.78
C GLU A 96 -5.06 3.38 9.73
N SER A 97 -5.57 2.34 9.07
CA SER A 97 -4.87 1.06 8.88
C SER A 97 -4.04 1.00 7.59
N ALA A 98 -3.79 2.15 6.95
CA ALA A 98 -3.13 2.24 5.65
C ALA A 98 -1.76 1.54 5.63
N ILE A 99 -1.52 0.75 4.59
CA ILE A 99 -0.25 0.03 4.37
C ILE A 99 0.87 1.04 4.14
N GLY A 100 2.00 0.88 4.83
CA GLY A 100 3.20 1.68 4.62
C GLY A 100 4.11 1.09 3.56
N LEU A 101 4.57 1.90 2.61
CA LEU A 101 5.63 1.54 1.66
C LEU A 101 6.85 2.43 1.92
N ILE A 102 8.00 1.85 2.21
CA ILE A 102 9.25 2.59 2.44
C ILE A 102 10.19 2.36 1.27
N ILE A 103 10.53 3.42 0.54
CA ILE A 103 11.50 3.39 -0.55
C ILE A 103 12.89 3.70 0.02
N SER A 104 13.76 2.70 0.10
CA SER A 104 15.16 2.86 0.48
C SER A 104 16.02 3.31 -0.72
N GLY A 105 16.99 4.20 -0.47
CA GLY A 105 17.95 4.66 -1.49
C GLY A 105 17.38 5.62 -2.55
N ALA A 106 16.16 6.12 -2.38
CA ALA A 106 15.59 7.18 -3.20
C ALA A 106 15.98 8.56 -2.64
N ARG A 107 17.18 9.05 -2.99
CA ARG A 107 17.49 10.48 -2.90
C ARG A 107 16.85 11.21 -4.07
N ARG A 108 16.18 12.34 -3.79
CA ARG A 108 15.64 13.25 -4.82
C ARG A 108 16.77 13.89 -5.64
#